data_AF-A0A1Y3UCM8-F1
#
_entry.id   AF-A0A1Y3UCM8-F1
#
_cell.length_a   1.000
_cell.length_b   1.000
_cell.length_c   1.000
_cell.angle_alpha   90.00
_cell.angle_beta   90.00
_cell.angle_gamma   90.00
#
_symmetry.space_group_name_H-M   'P 1'
#
loop_
_entity.id
_entity.type
_entity.pdbx_description
1 polymer ?
#
loop_
_entity_poly.entity_id
_entity_poly.type
_entity_poly.pdbx_seq_one_letter_code
_entity_poly.pdbx_strand_id
1 'polypeptide(L)'
;MVEEVEVAEDTVSPSDETVEVTAVESEVVSPYAELAAKYKAGEELTDEETDTIVDLAVSILRELLGHFDAADSPIDEYEGDDGEVILDVTAPNLAVLIGRHGRTLESLQTMFSLLVSRKLGFRFPVMVDIEGYKSRRHDKVIEMAERAAGRAIRQQTPVSLAPMTAYERRLVHLALRDNARVETHSEGVDPERHVVVVPL
;
A
#
# COMPACT_ATOMS: atom_id res chain seq x y z
N MET A 1 -2.32 -35.56 60.51
CA MET A 1 -1.50 -36.36 59.58
C MET A 1 -2.25 -36.34 58.26
N VAL A 2 -1.83 -35.63 57.21
CA VAL A 2 -0.47 -35.34 56.74
C VAL A 2 -0.50 -34.05 55.88
N GLU A 3 0.55 -33.25 56.07
CA GLU A 3 1.14 -32.13 55.28
C GLU A 3 0.33 -31.26 54.32
N GLU A 4 0.40 -29.95 54.62
CA GLU A 4 0.29 -28.84 53.67
C GLU A 4 1.44 -28.91 52.65
N VAL A 5 1.11 -28.77 51.36
CA VAL A 5 2.09 -28.54 50.29
C VAL A 5 1.86 -27.14 49.77
N GLU A 6 2.79 -26.23 50.09
CA GLU A 6 2.93 -24.94 49.43
C GLU A 6 3.24 -25.15 47.94
N VAL A 7 2.44 -24.52 47.07
CA VAL A 7 2.77 -24.38 45.66
C VAL A 7 3.00 -22.90 45.40
N ALA A 8 4.26 -22.58 45.09
CA ALA A 8 4.77 -21.24 44.89
C ALA A 8 4.05 -20.50 43.75
N GLU A 9 3.70 -19.24 44.00
CA GLU A 9 3.33 -18.26 42.98
C GLU A 9 4.59 -17.88 42.18
N ASP A 10 4.65 -18.31 40.92
CA ASP A 10 5.69 -17.86 39.98
C ASP A 10 5.22 -16.57 39.30
N THR A 11 5.64 -15.44 39.86
CA THR A 11 5.49 -14.12 39.28
C THR A 11 6.44 -13.97 38.09
N VAL A 12 5.96 -14.22 36.87
CA VAL A 12 6.70 -13.89 35.65
C VAL A 12 6.60 -12.38 35.42
N SER A 13 7.65 -11.68 35.84
CA SER A 13 7.95 -10.30 35.47
C SER A 13 8.21 -10.22 33.96
N PRO A 14 7.66 -9.25 33.20
CA PRO A 14 8.05 -9.08 31.80
C PRO A 14 9.45 -8.46 31.81
N SER A 15 10.47 -9.29 31.61
CA SER A 15 11.79 -8.79 31.22
C SER A 15 11.66 -8.20 29.83
N ASP A 16 11.93 -6.91 29.78
CA ASP A 16 12.11 -6.05 28.62
C ASP A 16 13.18 -6.66 27.69
N GLU A 17 12.79 -7.65 26.87
CA GLU A 17 13.59 -8.05 25.72
C GLU A 17 13.38 -6.99 24.65
N THR A 18 14.14 -5.90 24.78
CA THR A 18 14.48 -5.04 23.66
C THR A 18 15.09 -5.94 22.59
N VAL A 19 14.29 -6.26 21.56
CA VAL A 19 14.79 -6.84 20.33
C VAL A 19 15.69 -5.77 19.71
N GLU A 20 16.99 -5.88 20.00
CA GLU A 20 18.02 -5.20 19.21
C GLU A 20 17.84 -5.68 17.78
N VAL A 21 17.22 -4.83 16.97
CA VAL A 21 17.27 -4.96 15.52
C VAL A 21 18.72 -4.65 15.15
N THR A 22 19.58 -5.65 15.25
CA THR A 22 20.92 -5.60 14.67
C THR A 22 20.74 -5.27 13.21
N ALA A 23 21.05 -4.02 12.86
CA ALA A 23 21.22 -3.58 11.50
C ALA A 23 22.29 -4.50 10.91
N VAL A 24 21.85 -5.45 10.09
CA VAL A 24 22.76 -6.18 9.23
C VAL A 24 23.21 -5.15 8.19
N GLU A 25 24.29 -4.44 8.50
CA GLU A 25 25.09 -3.71 7.54
C GLU A 25 25.69 -4.74 6.58
N SER A 26 24.89 -5.24 5.65
CA SER A 26 25.45 -5.83 4.45
C SER A 26 26.07 -4.66 3.68
N GLU A 27 27.40 -4.57 3.69
CA GLU A 27 28.20 -3.77 2.76
C GLU A 27 27.94 -4.24 1.33
N VAL A 28 26.73 -4.02 0.83
CA VAL A 28 26.51 -3.90 -0.60
C VAL A 28 26.97 -2.50 -0.89
N VAL A 29 28.21 -2.34 -1.36
CA VAL A 29 28.66 -1.10 -1.98
C VAL A 29 27.70 -0.88 -3.14
N SER A 30 26.68 -0.08 -2.90
CA SER A 30 25.70 0.26 -3.91
C SER A 30 26.43 1.03 -5.00
N PRO A 31 26.31 0.64 -6.28
CA PRO A 31 26.82 1.42 -7.39
C PRO A 31 26.30 2.88 -7.40
N TYR A 32 25.24 3.15 -6.60
CA TYR A 32 24.53 4.42 -6.53
C TYR A 32 24.88 5.23 -5.27
N ALA A 33 26.01 4.97 -4.61
CA ALA A 33 26.41 5.65 -3.38
C ALA A 33 26.49 7.19 -3.53
N GLU A 34 26.92 7.68 -4.69
CA GLU A 34 26.98 9.12 -4.99
C GLU A 34 25.58 9.73 -5.14
N LEU A 35 24.67 9.06 -5.86
CA LEU A 35 23.25 9.47 -5.95
C LEU A 35 22.60 9.48 -4.56
N ALA A 36 22.90 8.47 -3.75
CA ALA A 36 22.38 8.36 -2.39
C ALA A 36 22.84 9.51 -1.49
N ALA A 37 24.10 9.95 -1.63
CA ALA A 37 24.63 11.08 -0.88
C ALA A 37 23.93 12.39 -1.28
N LYS A 38 23.80 12.66 -2.58
CA LYS A 38 23.10 13.85 -3.10
C LYS A 38 21.65 13.93 -2.67
N TYR A 39 20.90 12.84 -2.86
CA TYR A 39 19.48 12.81 -2.50
C TYR A 39 19.29 13.00 -0.98
N LYS A 40 20.15 12.40 -0.15
CA LYS A 40 20.12 12.60 1.31
C LYS A 40 20.52 14.01 1.74
N ALA A 41 21.35 14.70 0.95
CA ALA A 41 21.69 16.10 1.16
C ALA A 41 20.56 17.07 0.73
N GLY A 42 19.49 16.56 0.11
CA GLY A 42 18.39 17.36 -0.41
C GLY A 42 18.74 18.10 -1.70
N GLU A 43 19.79 17.66 -2.40
CA GLU A 43 20.13 18.18 -3.72
C GLU A 43 19.15 17.65 -4.76
N GLU A 44 18.77 18.49 -5.72
CA GLU A 44 17.97 18.07 -6.87
C GLU A 44 18.80 17.10 -7.73
N LEU A 45 18.20 15.97 -8.08
CA LEU A 45 18.79 15.01 -9.00
C LEU A 45 18.70 15.55 -10.42
N THR A 46 19.71 15.27 -11.23
CA THR A 46 19.64 15.58 -12.67
C THR A 46 18.69 14.62 -13.38
N ASP A 47 18.26 14.98 -14.59
CA ASP A 47 17.47 14.10 -15.45
C ASP A 47 18.19 12.75 -15.69
N GLU A 48 19.51 12.78 -15.95
CA GLU A 48 20.33 11.58 -16.13
C GLU A 48 20.40 10.69 -14.88
N GLU A 49 20.46 11.29 -13.68
CA GLU A 49 20.44 10.57 -12.41
C GLU A 49 19.06 9.94 -12.15
N THR A 50 18.00 10.66 -12.50
CA THR A 50 16.63 10.17 -12.42
C THR A 50 16.42 9.00 -13.39
N ASP A 51 16.82 9.13 -14.66
CA ASP A 51 16.78 8.06 -15.65
C ASP A 51 17.51 6.80 -15.16
N THR A 52 18.66 6.96 -14.52
CA THR A 52 19.41 5.85 -13.93
C THR A 52 18.62 5.13 -12.84
N ILE A 53 17.89 5.87 -12.01
CA ILE A 53 17.02 5.31 -10.97
C ILE A 53 15.83 4.58 -11.61
N VAL A 54 15.23 5.17 -12.64
CA VAL A 54 14.08 4.60 -13.35
C VAL A 54 14.48 3.33 -14.08
N ASP A 55 15.61 3.30 -14.79
CA ASP A 55 16.16 2.11 -15.44
C ASP A 55 16.38 0.96 -14.43
N LEU A 56 16.94 1.28 -13.27
CA LEU A 56 17.08 0.31 -12.18
C LEU A 56 15.71 -0.20 -11.71
N ALA A 57 14.76 0.70 -11.49
CA ALA A 57 13.42 0.36 -11.03
C ALA A 57 12.69 -0.53 -12.06
N VAL A 58 12.75 -0.19 -13.35
CA VAL A 58 12.21 -0.98 -14.46
C VAL A 58 12.87 -2.36 -14.52
N SER A 59 14.20 -2.45 -14.33
CA SER A 59 14.90 -3.74 -14.32
C SER A 59 14.39 -4.67 -13.21
N ILE A 60 14.22 -4.15 -11.99
CA ILE A 60 13.68 -4.89 -10.85
C ILE A 60 12.21 -5.28 -11.10
N LEU A 61 11.40 -4.37 -11.65
CA LEU A 61 10.00 -4.67 -11.97
C LEU A 61 9.90 -5.77 -13.03
N ARG A 62 10.72 -5.74 -14.08
CA ARG A 62 10.77 -6.80 -15.11
C ARG A 62 11.16 -8.16 -14.53
N GLU A 63 12.15 -8.20 -13.63
CA GLU A 63 12.51 -9.44 -12.91
C GLU A 63 11.31 -9.99 -12.12
N LEU A 64 10.60 -9.13 -11.39
CA LEU A 64 9.41 -9.52 -10.63
C LEU A 64 8.30 -10.03 -11.56
N LEU A 65 8.02 -9.32 -12.65
CA LEU A 65 7.01 -9.71 -13.65
C LEU A 65 7.37 -11.03 -14.33
N GLY A 66 8.65 -11.35 -14.49
CA GLY A 66 9.12 -12.64 -15.00
C GLY A 66 8.64 -13.84 -14.17
N HIS A 67 8.44 -13.69 -12.87
CA HIS A 67 7.87 -14.74 -12.02
C HIS A 67 6.36 -14.97 -12.24
N PHE A 68 5.70 -14.10 -13.00
CA PHE A 68 4.28 -14.17 -13.36
C PHE A 68 4.06 -14.37 -14.87
N ASP A 69 5.08 -14.85 -15.59
CA ASP A 69 5.06 -15.00 -17.05
C ASP A 69 4.73 -13.70 -17.79
N ALA A 70 5.16 -12.57 -17.23
CA ALA A 70 4.80 -11.22 -17.67
C ALA A 70 6.03 -10.32 -17.95
N ALA A 71 7.23 -10.89 -18.10
CA ALA A 71 8.48 -10.12 -18.29
C ALA A 71 8.44 -9.18 -19.52
N ASP A 72 7.73 -9.59 -20.58
CA ASP A 72 7.62 -8.85 -21.83
C ASP A 72 6.47 -7.82 -21.83
N SER A 73 5.84 -7.59 -20.68
CA SER A 73 4.77 -6.60 -20.57
C SER A 73 5.31 -5.19 -20.81
N PRO A 74 4.67 -4.37 -21.67
CA PRO A 74 4.94 -2.95 -21.76
C PRO A 74 4.90 -2.27 -20.39
N ILE A 75 5.89 -1.41 -20.13
CA ILE A 75 5.97 -0.56 -18.96
C ILE A 75 6.12 0.86 -19.49
N ASP A 76 5.13 1.70 -19.19
CA ASP A 76 5.16 3.12 -19.50
C ASP A 76 5.55 3.91 -18.24
N GLU A 77 6.32 4.97 -18.43
CA GLU A 77 6.86 5.81 -17.36
C GLU A 77 6.17 7.17 -17.37
N TYR A 78 5.72 7.62 -16.19
CA TYR A 78 5.07 8.91 -16.01
C TYR A 78 5.59 9.61 -14.76
N GLU A 79 5.68 10.93 -14.82
CA GLU A 79 5.88 11.77 -13.65
C GLU A 79 4.56 11.93 -12.89
N GLY A 80 4.59 11.60 -11.60
CA GLY A 80 3.49 11.77 -10.65
C GLY A 80 3.64 13.07 -9.84
N ASP A 81 2.88 13.14 -8.75
CA ASP A 81 2.94 14.29 -7.85
C ASP A 81 4.22 14.25 -6.97
N ASP A 82 4.70 15.42 -6.53
CA ASP A 82 5.82 15.55 -5.59
C ASP A 82 7.12 14.80 -6.00
N GLY A 83 7.39 14.72 -7.31
CA GLY A 83 8.58 14.05 -7.86
C GLY A 83 8.50 12.52 -7.85
N GLU A 84 7.30 11.97 -7.72
CA GLU A 84 7.03 10.54 -7.85
C GLU A 84 7.21 10.09 -9.32
N VAL A 85 7.74 8.88 -9.51
CA VAL A 85 7.74 8.22 -10.82
C VAL A 85 6.77 7.04 -10.79
N ILE A 86 5.87 6.99 -11.77
CA ILE A 86 4.88 5.93 -11.93
C ILE A 86 5.30 5.04 -13.09
N LEU A 87 5.43 3.74 -12.82
CA LEU A 87 5.61 2.67 -13.78
C LEU A 87 4.25 1.99 -14.00
N ASP A 88 3.60 2.28 -15.12
CA ASP A 88 2.32 1.64 -15.49
C ASP A 88 2.57 0.42 -16.36
N VAL A 89 2.12 -0.74 -15.88
CA VAL A 89 2.29 -2.01 -16.59
C VAL A 89 1.02 -2.36 -17.35
N THR A 90 1.14 -2.54 -18.65
CA THR A 90 0.04 -3.02 -19.50
C THR A 90 0.28 -4.46 -19.92
N ALA A 91 -0.62 -5.39 -19.57
CA ALA A 91 -0.56 -6.74 -20.14
C ALA A 91 -1.86 -7.54 -20.03
N PRO A 92 -2.10 -8.46 -20.98
CA PRO A 92 -3.39 -9.13 -21.15
C PRO A 92 -3.85 -10.00 -19.96
N ASN A 93 -2.95 -10.41 -19.06
CA ASN A 93 -3.25 -11.33 -17.95
C ASN A 93 -2.73 -10.86 -16.57
N LEU A 94 -2.67 -9.55 -16.30
CA LEU A 94 -2.17 -9.03 -15.00
C LEU A 94 -3.24 -8.86 -13.91
N ALA A 95 -4.47 -9.33 -14.12
CA ALA A 95 -5.51 -9.27 -13.10
C ALA A 95 -5.10 -9.94 -11.77
N VAL A 96 -4.22 -10.95 -11.83
CA VAL A 96 -3.65 -11.61 -10.64
C VAL A 96 -2.76 -10.68 -9.81
N LEU A 97 -2.02 -9.78 -10.46
CA LEU A 97 -1.14 -8.80 -9.81
C LEU A 97 -1.93 -7.68 -9.13
N ILE A 98 -3.13 -7.38 -9.62
CA ILE A 98 -4.06 -6.47 -8.94
C ILE A 98 -4.60 -7.15 -7.66
N GLY A 99 -5.12 -8.37 -7.81
CA GLY A 99 -5.74 -9.11 -6.72
C GLY A 99 -7.06 -8.52 -6.23
N ARG A 100 -7.61 -9.09 -5.17
CA ARG A 100 -8.90 -8.65 -4.60
C ARG A 100 -8.74 -7.24 -3.99
N HIS A 101 -9.51 -6.29 -4.52
CA HIS A 101 -9.48 -4.88 -4.10
C HIS A 101 -8.08 -4.23 -4.13
N GLY A 102 -7.18 -4.70 -5.00
CA GLY A 102 -5.85 -4.10 -5.14
C GLY A 102 -4.82 -4.54 -4.11
N ARG A 103 -5.17 -5.46 -3.19
CA ARG A 103 -4.27 -5.90 -2.10
C ARG A 103 -2.97 -6.52 -2.61
N THR A 104 -3.02 -7.24 -3.72
CA THR A 104 -1.82 -7.83 -4.31
C THR A 104 -0.93 -6.74 -4.90
N LEU A 105 -1.52 -5.76 -5.59
CA LEU A 105 -0.77 -4.64 -6.16
C LEU A 105 -0.13 -3.78 -5.05
N GLU A 106 -0.83 -3.54 -3.94
CA GLU A 106 -0.27 -2.83 -2.78
C GLU A 106 0.89 -3.60 -2.12
N SER A 107 0.76 -4.93 -2.02
CA SER A 107 1.82 -5.79 -1.50
C SER A 107 3.03 -5.80 -2.43
N LEU A 108 2.80 -5.91 -3.74
CA LEU A 108 3.82 -5.83 -4.78
C LEU A 108 4.54 -4.48 -4.72
N GLN A 109 3.79 -3.38 -4.66
CA GLN A 109 4.33 -2.02 -4.52
C GLN A 109 5.24 -1.91 -3.29
N THR A 110 4.83 -2.47 -2.16
CA THR A 110 5.62 -2.44 -0.92
C THR A 110 6.94 -3.19 -1.09
N MET A 111 6.89 -4.43 -1.59
CA MET A 111 8.09 -5.23 -1.81
C MET A 111 9.02 -4.60 -2.85
N PHE A 112 8.46 -4.11 -3.95
CA PHE A 112 9.17 -3.41 -5.00
C PHE A 112 9.91 -2.18 -4.47
N SER A 113 9.20 -1.31 -3.72
CA SER A 113 9.79 -0.11 -3.11
C SER A 113 10.95 -0.46 -2.17
N LEU A 114 10.85 -1.56 -1.41
CA LEU A 114 11.95 -2.03 -0.55
C LEU A 114 13.16 -2.52 -1.35
N LEU A 115 12.94 -3.26 -2.45
CA LEU A 115 14.02 -3.74 -3.32
C LEU A 115 14.77 -2.59 -4.00
N VAL A 116 14.03 -1.63 -4.56
CA VAL A 116 14.59 -0.41 -5.16
C VAL A 116 15.37 0.37 -4.10
N SER A 117 14.77 0.61 -2.93
CA SER A 117 15.43 1.36 -1.85
C SER A 117 16.70 0.69 -1.37
N ARG A 118 16.72 -0.64 -1.27
CA ARG A 118 17.90 -1.41 -0.87
C ARG A 118 19.02 -1.31 -1.90
N LYS A 119 18.70 -1.35 -3.19
CA LYS A 119 19.71 -1.21 -4.27
C LYS A 119 20.25 0.22 -4.32
N LEU A 120 19.40 1.23 -4.19
CA LEU A 120 19.81 2.64 -4.22
C LEU A 120 20.52 3.11 -2.94
N GLY A 121 20.22 2.53 -1.77
CA GLY A 121 20.73 3.01 -0.48
C GLY A 121 19.96 4.21 0.10
N PHE A 122 18.83 4.58 -0.52
CA PHE A 122 17.88 5.59 -0.09
C PHE A 122 16.48 5.28 -0.66
N ARG A 123 15.44 5.92 -0.13
CA ARG A 123 14.07 5.73 -0.61
C ARG A 123 13.76 6.78 -1.67
N PHE A 124 13.56 6.34 -2.91
CA PHE A 124 13.08 7.18 -4.01
C PHE A 124 11.58 6.84 -4.28
N PRO A 125 10.70 7.82 -4.53
CA PRO A 125 9.28 7.61 -4.71
C PRO A 125 8.96 7.01 -6.08
N VAL A 126 9.09 5.68 -6.22
CA VAL A 126 8.64 4.94 -7.41
C VAL A 126 7.38 4.16 -7.09
N MET A 127 6.35 4.31 -7.92
CA MET A 127 5.09 3.57 -7.85
C MET A 127 4.88 2.67 -9.05
N VAL A 128 4.23 1.54 -8.80
CA VAL A 128 3.73 0.61 -9.80
C VAL A 128 2.21 0.76 -9.88
N ASP A 129 1.70 0.90 -11.10
CA ASP A 129 0.28 0.75 -11.42
C ASP A 129 0.11 -0.32 -12.51
N ILE A 130 -1.12 -0.82 -12.63
CA ILE A 130 -1.48 -1.83 -13.63
C ILE A 130 -2.72 -1.34 -14.36
N GLU A 131 -2.55 -0.93 -15.61
CA GLU A 131 -3.62 -0.45 -16.48
C GLU A 131 -4.47 0.65 -15.79
N GLY A 132 -3.81 1.60 -15.12
CA GLY A 132 -4.48 2.68 -14.38
C GLY A 132 -5.48 2.18 -13.32
N TYR A 133 -5.22 1.03 -12.69
CA TYR A 133 -6.14 0.42 -11.73
C TYR A 133 -6.46 1.36 -10.57
N LYS A 134 -5.47 2.07 -10.03
CA LYS A 134 -5.65 2.94 -8.84
C LYS A 134 -6.71 4.01 -9.09
N SER A 135 -6.62 4.72 -10.21
CA SER A 135 -7.59 5.76 -10.60
C SER A 135 -8.98 5.17 -10.83
N ARG A 136 -9.08 4.07 -11.61
CA ARG A 136 -10.36 3.39 -11.84
C ARG A 136 -10.99 2.90 -10.53
N ARG A 137 -10.17 2.43 -9.58
CA ARG A 137 -10.63 1.93 -8.29
C ARG A 137 -11.13 3.07 -7.40
N HIS A 138 -10.40 4.19 -7.37
CA HIS A 138 -10.81 5.40 -6.67
C HIS A 138 -12.21 5.84 -7.10
N ASP A 139 -12.42 6.04 -8.41
CA ASP A 139 -13.70 6.48 -8.96
C ASP A 139 -14.82 5.48 -8.66
N LYS A 140 -14.49 4.18 -8.72
CA LYS A 140 -15.46 3.13 -8.42
C LYS A 140 -15.91 3.14 -6.96
N VAL A 141 -15.02 3.48 -6.03
CA VAL A 141 -15.35 3.58 -4.60
C VAL A 141 -16.27 4.76 -4.34
N ILE A 142 -16.00 5.91 -4.97
CA ILE A 142 -16.88 7.10 -4.88
C ILE A 142 -18.27 6.77 -5.45
N GLU A 143 -18.34 6.22 -6.66
CA GLU A 143 -19.60 5.84 -7.28
C GLU A 143 -20.40 4.84 -6.41
N MET A 144 -19.70 3.87 -5.80
CA MET A 144 -20.32 2.91 -4.89
C MET A 144 -20.88 3.58 -3.63
N ALA A 145 -20.18 4.57 -3.07
CA ALA A 145 -20.62 5.35 -1.92
C ALA A 145 -21.92 6.11 -2.23
N GLU A 146 -21.94 6.85 -3.33
CA GLU A 146 -23.11 7.62 -3.77
C GLU A 146 -24.34 6.72 -4.02
N ARG A 147 -24.14 5.57 -4.67
CA ARG A 147 -25.19 4.58 -4.88
C ARG A 147 -25.70 3.99 -3.56
N ALA A 148 -24.81 3.74 -2.60
CA ALA A 148 -25.19 3.25 -1.27
C ALA A 148 -26.00 4.29 -0.50
N ALA A 149 -25.58 5.56 -0.50
CA ALA A 149 -26.35 6.65 0.09
C ALA A 149 -27.74 6.78 -0.55
N GLY A 150 -27.82 6.73 -1.88
CA GLY A 150 -29.12 6.74 -2.59
C GLY A 150 -30.04 5.58 -2.21
N ARG A 151 -29.49 4.37 -1.98
CA ARG A 151 -30.27 3.22 -1.49
C ARG A 151 -30.72 3.40 -0.05
N ALA A 152 -29.81 3.80 0.84
CA ALA A 152 -30.10 4.02 2.26
C ALA A 152 -31.25 5.01 2.45
N ILE A 153 -31.21 6.14 1.73
CA ILE A 153 -32.24 7.18 1.81
C ILE A 153 -33.59 6.68 1.28
N ARG A 154 -33.61 5.97 0.14
CA ARG A 154 -34.86 5.44 -0.43
C ARG A 154 -35.50 4.36 0.42
N GLN A 155 -34.69 3.51 1.05
CA GLN A 155 -35.15 2.36 1.84
C GLN A 155 -35.32 2.68 3.33
N GLN A 156 -34.83 3.84 3.78
CA GLN A 156 -34.81 4.23 5.20
C GLN A 156 -34.17 3.14 6.08
N THR A 157 -33.15 2.47 5.55
CA THR A 157 -32.45 1.36 6.19
C THR A 157 -30.93 1.51 5.97
N PRO A 158 -30.09 1.17 6.97
CA PRO A 158 -28.63 1.17 6.80
C PRO A 158 -28.17 0.26 5.65
N VAL A 159 -27.10 0.67 4.96
CA VAL A 159 -26.49 -0.08 3.86
C VAL A 159 -25.01 -0.30 4.17
N SER A 160 -24.63 -1.56 4.39
CA SER A 160 -23.23 -1.96 4.53
C SER A 160 -22.56 -2.11 3.17
N LEU A 161 -21.38 -1.51 3.02
CA LEU A 161 -20.52 -1.71 1.85
C LEU A 161 -19.65 -2.97 2.03
N ALA A 162 -19.03 -3.41 0.94
CA ALA A 162 -18.05 -4.50 1.00
C ALA A 162 -16.81 -4.07 1.82
N PRO A 163 -16.10 -5.02 2.45
CA PRO A 163 -14.80 -4.75 3.06
C PRO A 163 -13.83 -4.05 2.11
N MET A 164 -13.12 -3.06 2.63
CA MET A 164 -12.24 -2.20 1.84
C MET A 164 -11.10 -1.67 2.73
N THR A 165 -10.00 -1.21 2.13
CA THR A 165 -8.83 -0.68 2.84
C THR A 165 -9.15 0.60 3.63
N ALA A 166 -8.29 0.98 4.58
CA ALA A 166 -8.45 2.23 5.33
C ALA A 166 -8.54 3.47 4.41
N TYR A 167 -7.75 3.49 3.33
CA TYR A 167 -7.79 4.54 2.32
C TYR A 167 -9.17 4.60 1.64
N GLU A 168 -9.68 3.47 1.17
CA GLU A 168 -10.99 3.40 0.51
C GLU A 168 -12.13 3.79 1.47
N ARG A 169 -12.07 3.38 2.74
CA ARG A 169 -13.05 3.82 3.75
C ARG A 169 -13.04 5.34 3.92
N ARG A 170 -11.84 5.93 3.98
CA ARG A 170 -11.68 7.39 4.02
C ARG A 170 -12.28 8.05 2.78
N LEU A 171 -12.09 7.50 1.59
CA LEU A 171 -12.71 8.01 0.36
C LEU A 171 -14.24 8.00 0.46
N VAL A 172 -14.85 6.92 0.96
CA VAL A 172 -16.31 6.85 1.17
C VAL A 172 -16.77 7.94 2.14
N HIS A 173 -16.10 8.10 3.27
CA HIS A 173 -16.42 9.13 4.26
C HIS A 173 -16.33 10.54 3.67
N LEU A 174 -15.28 10.82 2.88
CA LEU A 174 -15.08 12.11 2.23
C LEU A 174 -16.15 12.35 1.15
N ALA A 175 -16.43 11.36 0.31
CA ALA A 175 -17.42 11.46 -0.77
C ALA A 175 -18.84 11.76 -0.24
N LEU A 176 -19.18 11.26 0.95
CA LEU A 176 -20.50 11.44 1.55
C LEU A 176 -20.55 12.54 2.62
N ARG A 177 -19.43 13.22 2.91
CA ARG A 177 -19.31 14.20 4.00
C ARG A 177 -20.34 15.32 3.93
N ASP A 178 -20.61 15.84 2.73
CA ASP A 178 -21.49 17.00 2.53
C ASP A 178 -22.96 16.60 2.29
N ASN A 179 -23.28 15.30 2.34
CA ASN A 179 -24.63 14.80 2.14
C ASN A 179 -25.41 14.78 3.47
N ALA A 180 -26.16 15.85 3.75
CA ALA A 180 -26.92 16.04 4.99
C ALA A 180 -28.05 15.02 5.25
N ARG A 181 -28.27 14.02 4.37
CA ARG A 181 -29.30 12.98 4.52
C ARG A 181 -28.74 11.63 4.95
N VAL A 182 -27.43 11.50 5.13
CA VAL A 182 -26.79 10.26 5.55
C VAL A 182 -25.65 10.55 6.53
N GLU A 183 -25.40 9.60 7.40
CA GLU A 183 -24.17 9.48 8.18
C GLU A 183 -23.40 8.24 7.75
N THR A 184 -22.10 8.23 8.06
CA THR A 184 -21.22 7.11 7.75
C THR A 184 -20.34 6.77 8.93
N HIS A 185 -20.20 5.49 9.22
CA HIS A 185 -19.26 4.97 10.22
C HIS A 185 -18.65 3.67 9.74
N SER A 186 -17.48 3.32 10.27
CA SER A 186 -16.78 2.08 9.90
C SER A 186 -17.03 1.00 10.96
N GLU A 187 -17.40 -0.20 10.55
CA GLU A 187 -17.64 -1.37 11.42
C GLU A 187 -16.73 -2.55 11.05
N GLY A 188 -16.46 -3.42 12.02
CA GLY A 188 -15.60 -4.60 11.86
C GLY A 188 -14.11 -4.33 12.12
N VAL A 189 -13.30 -5.38 11.96
CA VAL A 189 -11.83 -5.36 12.10
C VAL A 189 -11.19 -5.68 10.77
N ASP A 190 -10.05 -5.05 10.46
CA ASP A 190 -9.31 -5.37 9.24
C ASP A 190 -8.94 -6.88 9.25
N PRO A 191 -9.11 -7.61 8.13
CA PRO A 191 -9.39 -7.13 6.77
C PRO A 191 -10.87 -6.91 6.41
N GLU A 192 -11.82 -7.25 7.30
CA GLU A 192 -13.27 -7.27 7.02
C GLU A 192 -14.01 -5.99 7.42
N ARG A 193 -13.22 -4.99 7.82
CA ARG A 193 -13.71 -3.68 8.19
C ARG A 193 -14.25 -2.94 6.96
N HIS A 194 -15.44 -2.37 7.10
CA HIS A 194 -16.21 -1.76 6.03
C HIS A 194 -16.96 -0.51 6.51
N VAL A 195 -17.47 0.29 5.59
CA VAL A 195 -18.30 1.47 5.91
C VAL A 195 -19.78 1.10 5.85
N VAL A 196 -20.54 1.55 6.84
CA VAL A 196 -21.99 1.50 6.88
C VAL A 196 -22.51 2.92 6.61
N VAL A 197 -23.46 3.02 5.68
CA VAL A 197 -24.15 4.27 5.36
C VAL A 197 -25.53 4.24 5.98
N VAL A 198 -25.82 5.18 6.87
CA VAL A 198 -27.07 5.25 7.65
C VAL A 198 -27.88 6.47 7.17
N PRO A 199 -29.16 6.32 6.81
CA PRO A 199 -30.00 7.48 6.49
C PRO A 199 -30.38 8.27 7.74
N LEU A 200 -30.46 9.60 7.60
CA LEU A 200 -30.94 10.54 8.61
C LEU A 200 -32.42 10.89 8.42
#